data_AF-E4TM15-F1
#
_entry.id   AF-E4TM15-F1
#
_cell.length_a   1.000
_cell.length_b   1.000
_cell.length_c   1.000
_cell.angle_alpha   90.00
_cell.angle_beta   90.00
_cell.angle_gamma   90.00
#
_symmetry.space_group_name_H-M   'P 1'
#
loop_
_entity.id
_entity.type
_entity.pdbx_description
1 polymer ?
#
loop_
_entity_poly.entity_id
_entity_poly.type
_entity_poly.pdbx_seq_one_letter_code
_entity_poly.pdbx_strand_id
1 'polypeptide(L)'
;MITDEQFSFISQKIKNSGISQKEVQDDLIDHFCCLVEIEMQRGNTFEEAYTYAYQQTTPNGFEEIQLETFFLLNHKKIILMKQFTYISGYLFALSTTAGAFFKIMHFPGANIMLFSGLMGLSFIFLPLLLFNKFKDKVFNLMSEKLKWIFGTLSLMLLLVGSSFKVLHLPGAMILLGIGMFIFGILFLPFLFFRMFKSSQEQAVS
;
A
#
# COMPACT_ATOMS: atom_id res chain seq x y z
N MET A 1 -33.82 -27.03 -16.40
CA MET A 1 -32.65 -27.49 -15.62
C MET A 1 -31.54 -27.76 -16.60
N ILE A 2 -30.35 -27.28 -16.29
CA ILE A 2 -29.15 -27.49 -17.11
C ILE A 2 -28.71 -28.96 -17.00
N THR A 3 -28.19 -29.55 -18.07
CA THR A 3 -27.61 -30.91 -18.01
C THR A 3 -26.20 -30.90 -17.42
N ASP A 4 -25.74 -32.06 -16.92
CA ASP A 4 -24.39 -32.20 -16.36
C ASP A 4 -23.28 -31.87 -17.39
N GLU A 5 -23.53 -32.14 -18.68
CA GLU A 5 -22.63 -31.80 -19.79
C GLU A 5 -22.51 -30.28 -19.98
N GLN A 6 -23.65 -29.57 -19.93
CA GLN A 6 -23.72 -28.12 -20.06
C GLN A 6 -23.12 -27.40 -18.83
N PHE A 7 -23.32 -27.94 -17.62
CA PHE A 7 -22.64 -27.46 -16.42
C PHE A 7 -21.12 -27.61 -16.53
N SER A 8 -20.66 -28.79 -16.99
CA SER A 8 -19.24 -29.06 -17.21
C SER A 8 -18.62 -28.11 -18.23
N PHE A 9 -19.35 -27.79 -19.31
CA PHE A 9 -18.95 -26.81 -20.32
C PHE A 9 -18.75 -25.41 -19.72
N ILE A 10 -19.72 -24.90 -18.95
CA ILE A 10 -19.64 -23.59 -18.29
C ILE A 10 -18.47 -23.56 -17.29
N SER A 11 -18.37 -24.59 -16.43
CA SER A 11 -17.33 -24.70 -15.42
C SER A 11 -15.93 -24.71 -16.02
N GLN A 12 -15.72 -25.48 -17.10
CA GLN A 12 -14.43 -25.56 -17.77
C GLN A 12 -14.06 -24.23 -18.45
N LYS A 13 -15.04 -23.54 -19.05
CA LYS A 13 -14.81 -22.26 -19.72
C LYS A 13 -14.44 -21.13 -18.73
N ILE A 14 -15.05 -21.11 -17.55
CA ILE A 14 -14.73 -20.16 -16.48
C ILE A 14 -13.41 -20.53 -15.79
N LYS A 15 -13.13 -21.82 -15.55
CA LYS A 15 -11.83 -22.25 -14.98
C LYS A 15 -10.65 -22.01 -15.92
N ASN A 16 -10.89 -22.08 -17.22
CA ASN A 16 -9.91 -21.74 -18.25
C ASN A 16 -9.82 -20.23 -18.53
N SER A 17 -10.69 -19.42 -17.93
CA SER A 17 -10.54 -17.97 -17.95
C SER A 17 -9.33 -17.57 -17.07
N GLY A 18 -8.72 -16.40 -17.34
CA GLY A 18 -7.54 -15.92 -16.59
C GLY A 18 -7.77 -15.68 -15.08
N ILE A 19 -8.99 -15.87 -14.59
CA ILE A 19 -9.40 -15.63 -13.20
C ILE A 19 -8.67 -16.59 -12.26
N SER A 20 -7.77 -16.07 -11.43
CA SER A 20 -6.95 -16.90 -10.52
C SER A 20 -7.62 -17.23 -9.18
N GLN A 21 -8.71 -16.56 -8.82
CA GLN A 21 -9.39 -16.75 -7.53
C GLN A 21 -10.54 -17.74 -7.63
N LYS A 22 -10.48 -18.81 -6.83
CA LYS A 22 -11.48 -19.90 -6.86
C LYS A 22 -12.87 -19.45 -6.41
N GLU A 23 -12.95 -18.60 -5.39
CA GLU A 23 -14.22 -18.03 -4.89
C GLU A 23 -14.97 -17.28 -6.01
N VAL A 24 -14.26 -16.48 -6.79
CA VAL A 24 -14.83 -15.73 -7.93
C VAL A 24 -15.24 -16.67 -9.07
N GLN A 25 -14.47 -17.72 -9.32
CA GLN A 25 -14.84 -18.74 -10.32
C GLN A 25 -16.14 -19.44 -9.92
N ASP A 26 -16.26 -19.85 -8.66
CA ASP A 26 -17.43 -20.57 -8.15
C ASP A 26 -18.68 -19.66 -8.18
N ASP A 27 -18.56 -18.39 -7.75
CA ASP A 27 -19.65 -17.40 -7.83
C ASP A 27 -20.10 -17.14 -9.28
N LEU A 28 -19.15 -17.05 -10.22
CA LEU A 28 -19.45 -16.87 -11.64
C LEU A 28 -20.12 -18.09 -12.25
N ILE A 29 -19.69 -19.31 -11.88
CA ILE A 29 -20.32 -20.55 -12.36
C ILE A 29 -21.78 -20.58 -11.92
N ASP A 30 -22.05 -20.33 -10.64
CA ASP A 30 -23.42 -20.32 -10.11
C ASP A 30 -24.29 -19.25 -10.79
N HIS A 31 -23.74 -18.06 -11.02
CA HIS A 31 -24.46 -16.98 -11.70
C HIS A 31 -24.77 -17.31 -13.16
N PHE A 32 -23.80 -17.81 -13.92
CA PHE A 32 -23.97 -18.23 -15.31
C PHE A 32 -24.99 -19.37 -15.42
N CYS A 33 -24.91 -20.35 -14.52
CA CYS A 33 -25.87 -21.45 -14.47
C CYS A 33 -27.29 -20.93 -14.24
N CYS A 34 -27.50 -20.05 -13.26
CA CYS A 34 -28.81 -19.47 -12.98
C CYS A 34 -29.38 -18.68 -14.16
N LEU A 35 -28.58 -17.84 -14.81
CA LEU A 35 -28.99 -17.07 -16.00
C LEU A 35 -29.37 -17.96 -17.17
N VAL A 36 -28.55 -18.98 -17.45
CA VAL A 36 -28.81 -19.93 -18.53
C VAL A 36 -30.10 -20.71 -18.24
N GLU A 37 -30.36 -21.12 -17.00
CA GLU A 37 -31.61 -21.77 -16.63
C GLU A 37 -32.83 -20.89 -16.87
N ILE A 38 -32.75 -19.61 -16.51
CA ILE A 38 -33.85 -18.65 -16.70
C ILE A 38 -34.16 -18.50 -18.19
N GLU A 39 -33.14 -18.36 -19.04
CA GLU A 39 -33.34 -18.20 -20.48
C GLU A 39 -33.81 -19.48 -21.17
N MET A 40 -33.31 -20.65 -20.74
CA MET A 40 -33.82 -21.92 -21.23
C MET A 40 -35.29 -22.16 -20.83
N GLN A 41 -35.70 -21.71 -19.65
CA GLN A 41 -37.11 -21.76 -19.23
C GLN A 41 -38.02 -20.84 -20.07
N ARG A 42 -37.46 -19.78 -20.68
CA ARG A 42 -38.17 -18.89 -21.60
C ARG A 42 -38.30 -19.47 -23.01
N GLY A 43 -37.75 -20.65 -23.27
CA GLY A 43 -37.85 -21.37 -24.54
C GLY A 43 -36.64 -21.18 -25.47
N ASN A 44 -35.57 -20.53 -25.01
CA ASN A 44 -34.35 -20.34 -25.78
C ASN A 44 -33.47 -21.60 -25.77
N THR A 45 -32.67 -21.78 -26.82
CA THR A 45 -31.66 -22.86 -26.86
C THR A 45 -30.52 -22.59 -25.86
N PHE A 46 -29.76 -23.62 -25.50
CA PHE A 46 -28.64 -23.46 -24.59
C PHE A 46 -27.58 -22.49 -25.14
N GLU A 47 -27.29 -22.55 -26.44
CA GLU A 47 -26.34 -21.65 -27.10
C GLU A 47 -26.78 -20.18 -27.00
N GLU A 48 -28.06 -19.90 -27.23
CA GLU A 48 -28.63 -18.55 -27.12
C GLU A 48 -28.63 -18.07 -25.66
N ALA A 49 -29.07 -18.92 -24.73
CA ALA A 49 -29.07 -18.65 -23.30
C ALA A 49 -27.65 -18.39 -22.76
N TYR A 50 -26.66 -19.17 -23.19
CA TYR A 50 -25.26 -18.99 -22.83
C TYR A 50 -24.68 -17.70 -23.39
N THR A 51 -24.99 -17.38 -24.65
CA THR A 51 -24.53 -16.14 -25.29
C THR A 51 -25.10 -14.92 -24.60
N TYR A 52 -26.38 -14.98 -24.22
CA TYR A 52 -27.05 -13.94 -23.43
C TYR A 52 -26.39 -13.77 -22.06
N ALA A 53 -26.20 -14.87 -21.31
CA ALA A 53 -25.52 -14.84 -20.01
C ALA A 53 -24.10 -14.27 -20.11
N TYR A 54 -23.37 -14.61 -21.17
CA TYR A 54 -22.02 -14.09 -21.43
C TYR A 54 -22.01 -12.59 -21.72
N GLN A 55 -22.92 -12.10 -22.56
CA GLN A 55 -23.00 -10.67 -22.88
C GLN A 55 -23.46 -9.82 -21.68
N GLN A 56 -24.37 -10.35 -20.87
CA GLN A 56 -24.90 -9.65 -19.70
C GLN A 56 -23.90 -9.60 -18.55
N THR A 57 -23.15 -10.68 -18.32
CA THR A 57 -22.21 -10.77 -17.19
C THR A 57 -20.83 -10.23 -17.55
N THR A 58 -20.38 -10.44 -18.80
CA THR A 58 -19.02 -10.12 -19.26
C THR A 58 -19.03 -9.47 -20.65
N PRO A 59 -19.61 -8.27 -20.81
CA PRO A 59 -19.66 -7.59 -22.11
C PRO A 59 -18.28 -7.35 -22.72
N ASN A 60 -17.25 -7.12 -21.89
CA ASN A 60 -15.86 -6.94 -22.30
C ASN A 60 -14.95 -8.14 -21.97
N GLY A 61 -15.53 -9.30 -21.62
CA GLY A 61 -14.80 -10.52 -21.25
C GLY A 61 -14.45 -10.64 -19.75
N PHE A 62 -13.87 -11.79 -19.38
CA PHE A 62 -13.58 -12.14 -17.98
C PHE A 62 -12.42 -11.36 -17.34
N GLU A 63 -11.57 -10.72 -18.15
CA GLU A 63 -10.38 -9.99 -17.66
C GLU A 63 -10.75 -8.74 -16.85
N GLU A 64 -11.83 -8.05 -17.21
CA GLU A 64 -12.31 -6.84 -16.51
C GLU A 64 -12.78 -7.19 -15.09
N ILE A 65 -13.54 -8.27 -14.94
CA ILE A 65 -14.05 -8.75 -13.65
C ILE A 65 -12.88 -9.04 -12.70
N GLN A 66 -11.84 -9.73 -13.17
CA GLN A 66 -10.67 -10.02 -12.35
C GLN A 66 -9.95 -8.75 -11.88
N LEU A 67 -9.87 -7.73 -12.75
CA LEU A 67 -9.20 -6.47 -12.45
C LEU A 67 -9.99 -5.68 -11.39
N GLU A 68 -11.32 -5.63 -11.52
CA GLU A 68 -12.19 -5.00 -10.53
C GLU A 68 -12.18 -5.74 -9.19
N THR A 69 -12.30 -7.07 -9.19
CA THR A 69 -12.25 -7.87 -7.95
C THR A 69 -10.89 -7.74 -7.27
N PHE A 70 -9.79 -7.82 -8.04
CA PHE A 70 -8.45 -7.62 -7.49
C PHE A 70 -8.28 -6.22 -6.92
N PHE A 71 -8.81 -5.21 -7.60
CA PHE A 71 -8.79 -3.82 -7.12
C PHE A 71 -9.56 -3.70 -5.81
N LEU A 72 -10.81 -4.18 -5.74
CA LEU A 72 -11.66 -4.09 -4.56
C LEU A 72 -11.10 -4.86 -3.36
N LEU A 73 -10.60 -6.08 -3.58
CA LEU A 73 -10.03 -6.92 -2.52
C LEU A 73 -8.74 -6.33 -1.94
N ASN A 74 -7.85 -5.81 -2.79
CA ASN A 74 -6.62 -5.19 -2.31
C ASN A 74 -6.82 -3.76 -1.79
N HIS A 75 -7.84 -3.04 -2.26
CA HIS A 75 -8.12 -1.68 -1.84
C HIS A 75 -8.36 -1.57 -0.33
N LYS A 76 -9.16 -2.47 0.27
CA LYS A 76 -9.39 -2.51 1.73
C LYS A 76 -8.08 -2.69 2.50
N LYS A 77 -7.23 -3.63 2.07
CA LYS A 77 -5.91 -3.88 2.68
C LYS A 77 -4.99 -2.66 2.58
N ILE A 78 -4.98 -1.97 1.44
CA ILE A 78 -4.19 -0.75 1.23
C ILE A 78 -4.67 0.39 2.13
N ILE A 79 -5.98 0.60 2.27
CA ILE A 79 -6.54 1.60 3.18
C ILE A 79 -6.17 1.30 4.62
N LEU A 80 -6.34 0.04 5.06
CA LEU A 80 -6.01 -0.37 6.43
C LEU A 80 -4.53 -0.08 6.75
N MET A 81 -3.61 -0.40 5.84
CA MET A 81 -2.18 -0.12 6.03
C MET A 81 -1.89 1.39 6.09
N LYS A 82 -2.59 2.21 5.31
CA LYS A 82 -2.48 3.68 5.37
C LYS A 82 -2.97 4.21 6.72
N GLN A 83 -4.15 3.78 7.17
CA GLN A 83 -4.70 4.16 8.47
C GLN A 83 -3.75 3.78 9.61
N PHE A 84 -3.23 2.55 9.63
CA PHE A 84 -2.29 2.10 10.65
C PHE A 84 -0.99 2.93 10.65
N THR A 85 -0.51 3.36 9.48
CA THR A 85 0.67 4.24 9.38
C THR A 85 0.41 5.61 9.99
N TYR A 86 -0.74 6.23 9.71
CA TYR A 86 -1.07 7.54 10.29
C TYR A 86 -1.31 7.45 11.81
N ILE A 87 -2.00 6.41 12.27
CA ILE A 87 -2.27 6.20 13.70
C ILE A 87 -0.96 5.96 14.46
N SER A 88 -0.09 5.07 13.97
CA SER A 88 1.21 4.82 14.60
C SER A 88 2.09 6.07 14.62
N GLY A 89 2.15 6.80 13.51
CA GLY A 89 2.88 8.08 13.44
C GLY A 89 2.39 9.09 14.46
N TYR A 90 1.07 9.27 14.56
CA TYR A 90 0.46 10.17 15.53
C TYR A 90 0.78 9.76 16.97
N LEU A 91 0.60 8.48 17.32
CA LEU A 91 0.86 7.97 18.66
C LEU A 91 2.32 8.15 19.08
N PHE A 92 3.28 7.82 18.21
CA PHE A 92 4.70 7.95 18.55
C PHE A 92 5.16 9.42 18.54
N ALA A 93 4.61 10.27 17.67
CA ALA A 93 4.89 11.70 17.69
C ALA A 93 4.35 12.35 18.98
N LEU A 94 3.14 11.98 19.39
CA LEU A 94 2.55 12.42 20.66
C LEU A 94 3.39 11.94 21.85
N SER A 95 3.80 10.66 21.87
CA SER A 95 4.67 10.10 22.91
C SER A 95 6.01 10.83 22.99
N THR A 96 6.63 11.11 21.83
CA THR A 96 7.91 11.83 21.76
C THR A 96 7.76 13.26 22.28
N THR A 97 6.68 13.94 21.91
CA THR A 97 6.40 15.33 22.31
C THR A 97 6.12 15.42 23.82
N ALA A 98 5.28 14.52 24.33
CA ALA A 98 4.98 14.43 25.75
C ALA A 98 6.24 14.05 26.57
N GLY A 99 7.05 13.12 26.07
CA GLY A 99 8.32 12.77 26.69
C GLY A 99 9.31 13.94 26.71
N ALA A 100 9.37 14.73 25.65
CA ALA A 100 10.20 15.94 25.59
C ALA A 100 9.72 16.99 26.61
N PHE A 101 8.42 17.19 26.70
CA PHE A 101 7.82 18.05 27.71
C PHE A 101 8.14 17.58 29.13
N PHE A 102 8.01 16.27 29.42
CA PHE A 102 8.36 15.70 30.73
C PHE A 102 9.84 15.85 31.05
N LYS A 103 10.71 15.78 30.04
CA LYS A 103 12.15 15.98 30.22
C LYS A 103 12.48 17.41 30.62
N ILE A 104 11.81 18.39 30.01
CA ILE A 104 11.95 19.81 30.35
C ILE A 104 11.40 20.07 31.77
N MET A 105 10.29 19.43 32.12
CA MET A 105 9.66 19.55 33.45
C MET A 105 10.33 18.68 34.53
N HIS A 106 11.42 17.97 34.20
CA HIS A 106 12.13 17.05 35.11
C HIS A 106 11.24 15.95 35.74
N PHE A 107 10.16 15.56 35.06
CA PHE A 107 9.29 14.50 35.56
C PHE A 107 9.92 13.11 35.42
N PRO A 108 9.65 12.20 36.39
CA PRO A 108 10.16 10.83 36.33
C PRO A 108 9.61 10.10 35.09
N GLY A 109 10.41 9.22 34.50
CA GLY A 109 10.02 8.45 33.32
C GLY A 109 10.14 9.18 31.97
N ALA A 110 10.51 10.46 31.94
CA ALA A 110 10.67 11.25 30.71
C ALA A 110 11.56 10.58 29.67
N ASN A 111 12.72 10.04 30.08
CA ASN A 111 13.66 9.40 29.17
C ASN A 111 13.08 8.13 28.53
N ILE A 112 12.29 7.35 29.28
CA ILE A 112 11.67 6.11 28.78
C ILE A 112 10.61 6.45 27.72
N MET A 113 9.76 7.45 28.01
CA MET A 113 8.72 7.90 27.10
C MET A 113 9.29 8.53 25.81
N LEU A 114 10.35 9.33 25.94
CA LEU A 114 11.09 9.85 24.79
C LEU A 114 11.73 8.76 23.95
N PHE A 115 12.40 7.81 24.60
CA PHE A 115 13.09 6.72 23.91
C PHE A 115 12.12 5.83 23.13
N SER A 116 11.00 5.45 23.76
CA SER A 116 9.97 4.62 23.10
C SER A 116 9.32 5.36 21.93
N GLY A 117 9.05 6.67 22.07
CA GLY A 117 8.54 7.51 20.99
C GLY A 117 9.51 7.60 19.80
N LEU A 118 10.78 7.91 20.06
CA LEU A 118 11.81 8.04 19.02
C LEU A 118 12.09 6.71 18.31
N MET A 119 12.16 5.61 19.05
CA MET A 119 12.36 4.27 18.48
C MET A 119 11.13 3.82 17.67
N GLY A 120 9.92 4.08 18.16
CA GLY A 120 8.69 3.79 17.44
C GLY A 120 8.57 4.59 16.13
N LEU A 121 8.95 5.88 16.15
CA LEU A 121 9.03 6.66 14.91
C LEU A 121 10.03 6.04 13.93
N SER A 122 11.24 5.70 14.40
CA SER A 122 12.33 5.20 13.55
C SER A 122 12.06 3.81 12.95
N PHE A 123 11.56 2.85 13.75
CA PHE A 123 11.46 1.45 13.34
C PHE A 123 10.05 0.98 12.99
N ILE A 124 9.01 1.73 13.34
CA ILE A 124 7.62 1.36 13.00
C ILE A 124 7.08 2.34 11.97
N PHE A 125 6.94 3.62 12.34
CA PHE A 125 6.31 4.60 11.45
C PHE A 125 7.05 4.78 10.13
N LEU A 126 8.37 5.00 10.17
CA LEU A 126 9.19 5.25 8.99
C LEU A 126 9.21 4.09 7.99
N PRO A 127 9.45 2.82 8.39
CA PRO A 127 9.34 1.67 7.49
C PRO A 127 7.95 1.52 6.90
N LEU A 128 6.90 1.67 7.71
CA LEU A 128 5.52 1.53 7.22
C LEU A 128 5.16 2.62 6.21
N LEU A 129 5.59 3.84 6.46
CA LEU A 129 5.44 4.96 5.54
C LEU A 129 6.15 4.68 4.22
N LEU A 130 7.39 4.18 4.28
CA LEU A 130 8.16 3.82 3.11
C LEU A 130 7.47 2.69 2.32
N PHE A 131 7.04 1.61 2.98
CA PHE A 131 6.32 0.50 2.36
C PHE A 131 5.03 0.95 1.68
N ASN A 132 4.27 1.85 2.30
CA ASN A 132 3.06 2.39 1.68
C ASN A 132 3.38 3.23 0.45
N LYS A 133 4.48 3.99 0.45
CA LYS A 133 4.92 4.77 -0.70
C LYS A 133 5.47 3.91 -1.85
N PHE A 134 6.12 2.79 -1.55
CA PHE A 134 6.56 1.82 -2.56
C PHE A 134 5.40 1.18 -3.34
N LYS A 135 4.19 1.13 -2.76
CA LYS A 135 2.99 0.62 -3.43
C LYS A 135 2.32 1.62 -4.36
N ASP A 136 2.66 2.91 -4.27
CA ASP A 136 2.11 3.93 -5.15
C ASP A 136 2.79 3.86 -6.54
N LYS A 137 2.03 3.81 -7.64
CA LYS A 137 2.57 3.68 -9.02
C LYS A 137 3.56 4.78 -9.43
N VAL A 138 3.54 5.93 -8.74
CA VAL A 138 4.47 7.07 -8.90
C VAL A 138 5.91 6.68 -8.58
N PHE A 139 6.12 5.63 -7.78
CA PHE A 139 7.43 5.19 -7.34
C PHE A 139 8.27 4.52 -8.45
N ASN A 140 7.74 4.35 -9.67
CA ASN A 140 8.49 3.71 -10.77
C ASN A 140 9.67 4.53 -11.32
N LEU A 141 9.69 5.85 -11.09
CA LEU A 141 10.86 6.65 -11.42
C LEU A 141 11.99 6.43 -10.41
N MET A 142 13.17 6.05 -10.89
CA MET A 142 14.35 5.79 -10.05
C MET A 142 14.71 6.99 -9.15
N SER A 143 14.49 8.21 -9.62
CA SER A 143 14.69 9.45 -8.84
C SER A 143 13.74 9.58 -7.65
N GLU A 144 12.49 9.11 -7.77
CA GLU A 144 11.52 9.08 -6.67
C GLU A 144 11.97 8.10 -5.58
N LYS A 145 12.43 6.92 -6.01
CA LYS A 145 12.89 5.87 -5.11
C LYS A 145 14.07 6.36 -4.26
N LEU A 146 15.09 6.92 -4.92
CA LEU A 146 16.31 7.39 -4.26
C LEU A 146 16.01 8.48 -3.24
N LYS A 147 15.16 9.46 -3.56
CA LYS A 147 14.75 10.51 -2.63
C LYS A 147 14.13 9.93 -1.36
N TRP A 148 13.19 9.01 -1.49
CA TRP A 148 12.53 8.39 -0.33
C TRP A 148 13.48 7.51 0.46
N ILE A 149 14.36 6.75 -0.19
CA ILE A 149 15.36 5.91 0.48
C ILE A 149 16.35 6.76 1.27
N PHE A 150 17.01 7.74 0.64
CA PHE A 150 17.98 8.60 1.35
C PHE A 150 17.31 9.45 2.43
N GLY A 151 16.09 9.93 2.18
CA GLY A 151 15.31 10.68 3.16
C GLY A 151 14.99 9.86 4.40
N THR A 152 14.42 8.67 4.21
CA THR A 152 14.09 7.77 5.32
C THR A 152 15.32 7.27 6.05
N LEU A 153 16.40 6.92 5.35
CA LEU A 153 17.66 6.47 5.94
C LEU A 153 18.30 7.57 6.81
N SER A 154 18.41 8.80 6.29
CA SER A 154 18.97 9.92 7.06
C SER A 154 18.13 10.22 8.30
N LEU A 155 16.79 10.19 8.18
CA LEU A 155 15.90 10.46 9.30
C LEU A 155 15.96 9.34 10.36
N MET A 156 16.07 8.07 9.97
CA MET A 156 16.28 6.96 10.90
C MET A 156 17.57 7.15 11.71
N LEU A 157 18.68 7.49 11.04
CA LEU A 157 19.96 7.73 11.71
C LEU A 157 19.88 8.90 12.71
N LEU A 158 19.18 9.98 12.36
CA LEU A 158 18.97 11.11 13.24
C LEU A 158 18.12 10.75 14.47
N LEU A 159 17.04 9.97 14.29
CA LEU A 159 16.20 9.53 15.40
C LEU A 159 16.93 8.57 16.34
N VAL A 160 17.68 7.61 15.80
CA VAL A 160 18.49 6.68 16.61
C VAL A 160 19.61 7.42 17.32
N GLY A 161 20.31 8.33 16.64
CA GLY A 161 21.34 9.18 17.26
C GLY A 161 20.78 10.08 18.36
N SER A 162 19.56 10.60 18.19
CA SER A 162 18.86 11.37 19.21
C SER A 162 18.53 10.51 20.44
N SER A 163 18.05 9.29 20.24
CA SER A 163 17.83 8.33 21.32
C SER A 163 19.11 8.00 22.08
N PHE A 164 20.23 7.82 21.39
CA PHE A 164 21.53 7.58 22.03
C PHE A 164 21.97 8.78 22.86
N LYS A 165 21.73 10.00 22.38
CA LYS A 165 22.01 11.23 23.13
C LYS A 165 21.13 11.35 24.37
N VAL A 166 19.85 10.97 24.28
CA VAL A 166 18.94 10.94 25.44
C VAL A 166 19.41 9.95 26.50
N LEU A 167 19.95 8.80 26.08
CA LEU A 167 20.46 7.75 26.96
C LEU A 167 21.93 7.94 27.39
N HIS A 168 22.59 9.02 26.97
CA HIS A 168 24.03 9.26 27.21
C HIS A 168 24.94 8.12 26.71
N LEU A 169 24.52 7.43 25.65
CA LEU A 169 25.30 6.34 25.05
C LEU A 169 26.47 6.90 24.22
N PRO A 170 27.62 6.20 24.20
CA PRO A 170 28.76 6.57 23.36
C PRO A 170 28.39 6.50 21.87
N GLY A 171 28.98 7.39 21.07
CA GLY A 171 28.77 7.40 19.61
C GLY A 171 27.54 8.19 19.13
N ALA A 172 26.72 8.76 20.02
CA ALA A 172 25.56 9.57 19.64
C ALA A 172 25.91 10.72 18.67
N MET A 173 27.01 11.42 18.93
CA MET A 173 27.46 12.54 18.09
C MET A 173 27.91 12.09 16.70
N ILE A 174 28.55 10.93 16.60
CA ILE A 174 29.00 10.36 15.33
C ILE A 174 27.77 9.97 14.49
N LEU A 175 26.80 9.29 15.10
CA LEU A 175 25.59 8.84 14.41
C LEU A 175 24.73 10.02 13.93
N LEU A 176 24.59 11.05 14.78
CA LEU A 176 23.92 12.30 14.40
C LEU A 176 24.67 13.02 13.27
N GLY A 177 26.00 13.10 13.34
CA GLY A 177 26.83 13.73 12.31
C GLY A 177 26.69 13.04 10.94
N ILE A 178 26.75 11.70 10.91
CA ILE A 178 26.54 10.91 9.69
C ILE A 178 25.11 11.13 9.15
N GLY A 179 24.10 11.09 10.03
CA GLY A 179 22.71 11.36 9.64
C GLY A 179 22.53 12.75 9.01
N MET A 180 23.11 13.79 9.62
CA MET A 180 23.09 15.15 9.09
C MET A 180 23.83 15.28 7.76
N PHE A 181 24.96 14.60 7.61
CA PHE A 181 25.74 14.61 6.37
C PHE A 181 24.97 13.98 5.21
N ILE A 182 24.35 12.82 5.43
CA ILE A 182 23.49 12.14 4.45
C ILE A 182 22.28 13.03 4.12
N PHE A 183 21.64 13.63 5.13
CA PHE A 183 20.52 14.53 4.89
C PHE A 183 20.94 15.75 4.04
N GLY A 184 22.06 16.39 4.39
CA GLY A 184 22.53 17.61 3.75
C GLY A 184 23.05 17.41 2.32
N ILE A 185 23.79 16.32 2.07
CA ILE A 185 24.50 16.12 0.79
C ILE A 185 23.77 15.16 -0.14
N LEU A 186 23.08 14.14 0.40
CA LEU A 186 22.36 13.19 -0.43
C LEU A 186 20.89 13.59 -0.56
N PHE A 187 20.17 13.83 0.54
CA PHE A 187 18.74 14.07 0.44
C PHE A 187 18.40 15.45 -0.15
N LEU A 188 19.00 16.54 0.37
CA LEU A 188 18.64 17.90 -0.07
C LEU A 188 18.93 18.17 -1.56
N PRO A 189 20.12 17.88 -2.12
CA PRO A 189 20.39 18.20 -3.54
C PRO A 189 19.48 17.43 -4.49
N PHE A 190 19.19 16.16 -4.18
CA PHE A 190 18.23 15.36 -4.94
C PHE A 190 16.81 15.93 -4.86
N LEU A 191 16.40 16.41 -3.69
CA LEU A 191 15.09 17.04 -3.49
C LEU A 191 14.98 18.35 -4.30
N PHE A 192 15.98 19.23 -4.21
CA PHE A 192 16.00 20.51 -4.94
C PHE A 192 16.06 20.31 -6.46
N PHE A 193 16.93 19.42 -6.95
CA PHE A 193 17.05 19.14 -8.37
C PHE A 193 15.73 18.66 -8.97
N ARG A 194 15.02 17.79 -8.23
CA ARG A 194 13.70 17.33 -8.64
C ARG A 194 12.68 18.47 -8.64
N MET A 195 12.61 19.27 -7.58
CA MET A 195 11.67 20.40 -7.50
C MET A 195 11.87 21.35 -8.68
N PHE A 196 13.12 21.67 -8.98
CA PHE A 196 13.46 22.52 -10.12
C PHE A 196 12.99 21.92 -11.45
N LYS A 197 13.23 20.62 -11.69
CA LYS A 197 12.78 19.93 -12.90
C LYS A 197 11.25 19.93 -13.02
N SER A 198 10.53 19.66 -11.93
CA SER A 198 9.06 19.68 -11.96
C SER A 198 8.49 21.08 -12.23
N SER A 199 9.13 22.13 -11.74
CA SER A 199 8.71 23.51 -12.02
C SER A 199 8.92 23.90 -13.49
N GLN A 200 9.96 23.37 -14.14
CA GLN A 200 10.19 23.58 -15.57
C GLN A 200 9.16 22.85 -16.43
N GLU A 201 8.82 21.60 -16.09
CA GLU A 201 7.81 20.82 -16.81
C GLU A 201 6.41 21.48 -16.75
N GLN A 202 6.05 22.08 -15.62
CA GLN A 202 4.79 22.83 -15.45
C GLN A 202 4.77 24.19 -16.15
N ALA A 203 5.93 24.78 -16.44
CA ALA A 203 6.02 26.06 -17.15
C ALA A 203 5.94 25.91 -18.68
N VAL A 204 6.10 24.69 -19.19
CA VAL A 204 6.11 24.36 -20.63
C VAL A 204 4.80 23.70 -21.09
N SER A 205 3.96 23.20 -20.17
CA SER A 205 2.62 22.64 -20.41
C SER A 205 1.52 23.69 -20.37
#